data_AF-A0A846DCP7-F1
#
_entry.id   AF-A0A846DCP7-F1
#
_cell.length_a   1.000
_cell.length_b   1.000
_cell.length_c   1.000
_cell.angle_alpha   90.00
_cell.angle_beta   90.00
_cell.angle_gamma   90.00
#
_symmetry.space_group_name_H-M   'P 1'
#
loop_
_entity.id
_entity.type
_entity.pdbx_description
1 polymer ?
#
loop_
_entity_poly.entity_id
_entity_poly.type
_entity_poly.pdbx_seq_one_letter_code
_entity_poly.pdbx_strand_id
1 'polypeptide(L)' 'VGINVGAAVALAKEMGPGHTIVTVLCDSGTRYQSRLFNRQWLEEKGLLPD' A
#
# COMPACT_ATOMS: atom_id res chain seq x y z
N VAL A 1 1.55 3.49 -4.47
CA VAL A 1 0.15 3.05 -4.65
C VAL A 1 -0.53 2.48 -3.38
N GLY A 2 0.18 1.97 -2.36
CA GLY A 2 -0.48 1.31 -1.20
C GLY A 2 -0.76 2.16 0.06
N ILE A 3 -0.09 3.30 0.23
CA ILE A 3 -0.11 4.04 1.52
C ILE A 3 -1.52 4.53 1.90
N ASN A 4 -2.28 5.03 0.93
CA ASN A 4 -3.64 5.51 1.13
C ASN A 4 -4.59 4.40 1.58
N VAL A 5 -4.43 3.19 1.03
CA VAL A 5 -5.20 2.01 1.46
C VAL A 5 -4.80 1.60 2.87
N GLY A 6 -3.50 1.57 3.18
CA GLY A 6 -3.01 1.27 4.53
C GLY A 6 -3.58 2.23 5.58
N ALA A 7 -3.59 3.53 5.28
CA ALA A 7 -4.19 4.55 6.15
C ALA A 7 -5.71 4.38 6.29
N ALA A 8 -6.42 4.09 5.19
CA ALA A 8 -7.85 3.83 5.24
C ALA A 8 -8.19 2.61 6.12
N VAL A 9 -7.39 1.54 6.05
CA VAL A 9 -7.56 0.35 6.89
C VAL A 9 -7.27 0.66 8.36
N ALA A 10 -6.21 1.41 8.67
CA ALA A 10 -5.91 1.83 10.03
C ALA A 10 -7.05 2.67 10.63
N LEU A 11 -7.52 3.67 9.88
CA LEU A 11 -8.64 4.52 10.27
C LEU A 11 -9.95 3.74 10.42
N ALA A 12 -10.23 2.77 9.54
CA ALA A 12 -11.43 1.93 9.66
C ALA A 12 -11.47 1.15 10.98
N LYS A 13 -10.31 0.68 11.46
CA LYS A 13 -10.21 -0.01 12.76
C LYS A 13 -10.49 0.93 13.93
N GLU A 14 -10.09 2.19 13.83
CA GLU A 14 -10.35 3.21 14.85
C GLU A 14 -11.83 3.65 14.87
N MET A 15 -12.44 3.84 13.69
CA MET A 15 -13.82 4.33 13.57
C MET A 15 -14.89 3.27 13.90
N GLY A 16 -14.58 2.00 13.70
CA GLY A 16 -15.55 0.90 13.86
C GLY A 16 -16.60 0.83 12.74
N PRO A 17 -17.54 -0.13 12.84
CA PRO A 17 -18.50 -0.44 11.77
C PRO A 17 -19.47 0.72 11.47
N GLY A 18 -20.05 0.70 10.27
CA GLY A 18 -21.06 1.70 9.83
C GLY A 18 -20.49 2.89 9.03
N HIS A 19 -19.17 2.95 8.87
CA HIS A 19 -18.49 4.02 8.14
C HIS A 19 -17.96 3.53 6.78
N THR A 20 -18.03 4.40 5.78
CA THR A 20 -17.43 4.18 4.46
C THR A 20 -16.30 5.18 4.25
N ILE A 21 -15.08 4.69 4.11
CA ILE A 21 -13.89 5.51 3.85
C ILE A 21 -13.57 5.46 2.36
N VAL A 22 -13.47 6.63 1.74
CA VAL A 22 -13.09 6.77 0.32
C VAL A 22 -11.67 7.31 0.25
N THR A 23 -10.84 6.71 -0.61
CA THR A 23 -9.48 7.17 -0.86
C THR A 23 -9.08 7.00 -2.31
N VAL A 24 -8.01 7.67 -2.74
CA VAL A 24 -7.58 7.74 -4.14
C VAL A 24 -6.34 6.87 -4.36
N LEU A 25 -6.33 6.14 -5.48
CA LEU A 25 -5.12 5.52 -6.01
C LEU A 25 -4.51 6.44 -7.07
N CYS A 26 -3.42 7.11 -6.69
CA CYS A 26 -2.90 8.24 -7.46
C CYS A 26 -2.21 7.86 -8.77
N ASP A 27 -1.76 6.62 -8.92
CA ASP A 27 -1.06 6.15 -10.12
C ASP A 27 -1.09 4.63 -10.28
N SER A 28 -0.71 4.15 -11.47
CA SER A 28 -0.62 2.71 -11.79
C SER A 28 0.64 2.07 -11.22
N GLY A 29 0.50 0.82 -10.75
CA GLY A 29 1.61 -0.01 -10.29
C GLY A 29 2.71 -0.21 -11.33
N THR A 30 2.38 -0.16 -12.63
CA THR A 30 3.36 -0.30 -13.72
C THR A 30 4.52 0.69 -13.61
N ARG A 31 4.30 1.88 -13.04
CA ARG A 31 5.36 2.88 -12.82
C ARG A 31 6.47 2.42 -11.86
N TYR A 32 6.22 1.38 -11.08
CA TYR A 32 7.16 0.85 -10.08
C TYR A 32 7.63 -0.57 -10.41
N GLN A 33 7.45 -1.04 -11.65
CA GLN A 33 7.76 -2.42 -12.05
C GLN A 33 9.21 -2.82 -11.73
N SER A 34 10.18 -1.94 -11.96
CA SER A 34 11.60 -2.19 -11.66
C SER A 34 11.95 -2.19 -10.16
N ARG A 35 11.00 -1.83 -9.29
CA ARG A 35 11.18 -1.71 -7.83
C ARG A 35 10.23 -2.63 -7.08
N LEU A 36 8.98 -2.21 -6.89
CA LEU A 36 8.01 -2.91 -6.02
C LEU A 36 7.67 -4.33 -6.47
N PHE A 37 7.94 -4.67 -7.74
CA PHE A 37 7.72 -6.01 -8.31
C PHE A 37 9.03 -6.74 -8.59
N ASN A 38 10.16 -6.17 -8.16
CA ASN A 38 11.50 -6.74 -8.33
C ASN A 38 11.99 -7.27 -6.99
N ARG A 39 12.05 -8.60 -6.87
CA ARG A 39 12.51 -9.29 -5.66
C ARG A 39 13.92 -8.86 -5.22
N GLN A 40 14.86 -8.81 -6.16
CA GLN A 40 16.24 -8.41 -5.85
C GLN A 40 16.27 -7.00 -5.26
N TRP A 41 15.52 -6.07 -5.86
CA TRP A 41 15.41 -4.71 -5.34
C TRP A 41 14.80 -4.66 -3.94
N LEU A 42 13.79 -5.49 -3.67
CA LEU A 42 13.18 -5.58 -2.32
C LEU A 42 14.16 -6.14 -1.29
N GLU A 43 14.92 -7.19 -1.64
CA GLU A 43 15.98 -7.77 -0.80
C GLU A 43 17.06 -6.75 -0.47
N GLU A 44 17.60 -6.05 -1.48
CA GLU A 44 18.60 -4.99 -1.30
C GLU A 44 18.11 -3.82 -0.43
N LYS A 45 16.80 -3.63 -0.32
CA LYS A 45 16.16 -2.60 0.52
C LYS A 45 15.63 -3.13 1.85
N GLY A 46 15.73 -4.42 2.13
CA GLY A 46 15.16 -5.02 3.34
C GLY A 46 13.65 -4.90 3.41
N LEU A 47 12.96 -4.97 2.26
CA LEU A 47 11.51 -4.81 2.12
C LEU A 47 10.80 -6.11 1.76
N LEU A 48 11.48 -7.26 1.85
CA LEU A 48 10.80 -8.55 1.77
C LEU A 48 9.88 -8.69 2.99
N PRO A 49 8.63 -9.14 2.79
CA PRO A 49 7.78 -9.55 3.90
C PRO A 49 8.34 -10.81 4.57
N ASP A 50 8.16 -10.89 5.89
CA ASP A 50 8.43 -12.09 6.69
C ASP A 50 7.50 -13.26 6.30
#